data_AF-A0A5C5RX84-F1
#
_entry.id   AF-A0A5C5RX84-F1
#
_cell.length_a   1.000
_cell.length_b   1.000
_cell.length_c   1.000
_cell.angle_alpha   90.00
_cell.angle_beta   90.00
_cell.angle_gamma   90.00
#
_symmetry.space_group_name_H-M   'P 1'
#
loop_
_entity.id
_entity.type
_entity.pdbx_description
1 polymer ?
#
loop_
_entity_poly.entity_id
_entity_poly.type
_entity_poly.pdbx_seq_one_letter_code
_entity_poly.pdbx_strand_id
1 'polypeptide(L)'
;MARWQPNAQERLEEAALALFAEQNFEATTVAQIAARAGLTERTFFRHYADKKEVLFWGQRLLEEALAAQVAEAAPDTAPIDVVEAAFRTMARLIAGRGTRPIERQRIIDATPALRERELHKMDSLGRALAAALGGRGGTPRAARIVAGAGVAAFSAAYEEWIAAEGTDDLEELTLRAFADLRDGTAGR
;
A
#
# COMPACT_ATOMS: atom_id res chain seq x y z
N MET A 1 -7.50 8.37 -35.01
CA MET A 1 -7.27 7.21 -34.12
C MET A 1 -6.35 7.67 -32.99
N ALA A 2 -6.86 7.80 -31.77
CA ALA A 2 -6.09 8.36 -30.66
C ALA A 2 -4.95 7.41 -30.27
N ARG A 3 -3.72 7.87 -30.51
CA ARG A 3 -2.45 7.25 -30.11
C ARG A 3 -2.47 7.08 -28.59
N TRP A 4 -2.43 5.84 -28.12
CA TRP A 4 -2.34 5.48 -26.71
C TRP A 4 -1.23 6.31 -26.05
N GLN A 5 -1.56 7.15 -25.07
CA GLN A 5 -0.57 7.91 -24.32
C GLN A 5 -0.07 7.04 -23.16
N PRO A 6 1.25 6.91 -22.95
CA PRO A 6 1.85 5.93 -22.03
C PRO A 6 1.63 6.21 -20.52
N ASN A 7 0.56 6.92 -20.15
CA ASN A 7 0.26 7.33 -18.77
C ASN A 7 -1.24 7.27 -18.43
N ALA A 8 -2.02 6.42 -19.12
CA ALA A 8 -3.47 6.36 -18.91
C ALA A 8 -3.86 6.10 -17.44
N GLN A 9 -3.13 5.22 -16.75
CA GLN A 9 -3.36 4.92 -15.32
C GLN A 9 -3.09 6.12 -14.42
N GLU A 10 -1.92 6.74 -14.56
CA GLU A 10 -1.55 7.92 -13.78
C GLU A 10 -2.56 9.06 -13.98
N ARG A 11 -2.99 9.31 -15.23
CA ARG A 11 -4.01 10.32 -15.52
C ARG A 11 -5.37 10.00 -14.90
N LEU A 12 -5.75 8.72 -14.82
CA LEU A 12 -6.99 8.30 -14.17
C LEU A 12 -6.89 8.44 -12.64
N GLU A 13 -5.74 8.10 -12.05
CA GLU A 13 -5.49 8.28 -10.62
C GLU A 13 -5.50 9.75 -10.22
N GLU A 14 -4.78 10.61 -10.95
CA GLU A 14 -4.76 12.06 -10.71
C GLU A 14 -6.14 12.68 -10.86
N ALA A 15 -6.88 12.30 -11.91
CA ALA A 15 -8.25 12.74 -12.10
C ALA A 15 -9.16 12.28 -10.95
N ALA A 16 -9.04 11.03 -10.52
CA ALA A 16 -9.84 10.48 -9.44
C ALA A 16 -9.57 11.20 -8.10
N LEU A 17 -8.30 11.35 -7.71
CA LEU A 17 -7.91 12.05 -6.48
C LEU A 17 -8.44 13.50 -6.49
N ALA A 18 -8.32 14.21 -7.60
CA ALA A 18 -8.84 15.57 -7.73
C ALA A 18 -10.38 15.63 -7.65
N LEU A 19 -11.11 14.78 -8.39
CA LEU A 19 -12.57 14.68 -8.27
C LEU A 19 -12.99 14.38 -6.82
N PHE A 20 -12.34 13.41 -6.17
CA PHE A 20 -12.68 13.00 -4.82
C PHE A 20 -12.41 14.11 -3.80
N ALA A 21 -11.36 14.91 -3.98
CA ALA A 21 -11.10 16.07 -3.13
C ALA A 21 -12.14 17.18 -3.35
N GLU A 22 -12.57 17.42 -4.59
CA GLU A 22 -13.52 18.48 -4.94
C GLU A 22 -14.97 18.17 -4.52
N GLN A 23 -15.41 16.92 -4.70
CA GLN A 23 -16.82 16.56 -4.58
C GLN A 23 -17.04 15.19 -3.91
N ASN A 24 -16.08 14.73 -3.10
CA ASN A 24 -16.08 13.45 -2.38
C ASN A 24 -16.15 12.18 -3.26
N PHE A 25 -15.91 11.03 -2.62
CA PHE A 25 -15.92 9.73 -3.28
C PHE A 25 -17.30 9.37 -3.83
N GLU A 26 -18.37 9.57 -3.06
CA GLU A 26 -19.72 9.11 -3.40
C GLU A 26 -20.33 9.88 -4.57
N ALA A 27 -20.15 11.21 -4.62
CA ALA A 27 -20.68 12.04 -5.70
C ALA A 27 -19.89 11.91 -7.02
N THR A 28 -18.74 11.24 -7.00
CA THR A 28 -17.90 11.04 -8.18
C THR A 28 -18.27 9.76 -8.95
N THR A 29 -18.34 9.89 -10.28
CA THR A 29 -18.61 8.77 -11.20
C THR A 29 -17.38 8.40 -12.03
N VAL A 30 -17.33 7.15 -12.49
CA VAL A 30 -16.28 6.68 -13.43
C VAL A 30 -16.27 7.49 -14.73
N ALA A 31 -17.44 7.90 -15.22
CA ALA A 31 -17.59 8.77 -16.38
C ALA A 31 -16.87 10.11 -16.19
N GLN A 32 -17.06 10.77 -15.03
CA GLN A 32 -16.39 12.04 -14.72
C GLN A 32 -14.87 11.87 -14.63
N ILE A 33 -14.39 10.79 -13.97
CA ILE A 33 -12.96 10.49 -13.86
C ILE A 33 -12.35 10.29 -15.25
N ALA A 34 -12.98 9.46 -16.09
CA ALA A 34 -12.50 9.20 -17.44
C ALA A 34 -12.49 10.49 -18.29
N ALA A 35 -13.56 11.28 -18.24
CA ALA A 35 -13.66 12.54 -18.97
C ALA A 35 -12.57 13.55 -18.53
N ARG A 36 -12.37 13.72 -17.22
CA ARG A 36 -11.32 14.56 -16.64
C ARG A 36 -9.93 14.10 -17.09
N ALA A 37 -9.70 12.80 -17.08
CA ALA A 37 -8.48 12.19 -17.57
C ALA A 37 -8.38 12.17 -19.11
N GLY A 38 -9.30 12.78 -19.87
CA GLY A 38 -9.31 12.75 -21.33
C GLY A 38 -9.28 11.33 -21.92
N LEU A 39 -10.01 10.41 -21.28
CA LEU A 39 -10.12 8.99 -21.60
C LEU A 39 -11.61 8.58 -21.61
N THR A 40 -11.87 7.32 -21.94
CA THR A 40 -13.23 6.74 -21.96
C THR A 40 -13.45 5.84 -20.75
N GLU A 41 -14.72 5.63 -20.37
CA GLU A 41 -15.06 4.65 -19.32
C GLU A 41 -14.56 3.24 -19.66
N ARG A 42 -14.63 2.85 -20.95
CA ARG A 42 -14.03 1.60 -21.43
C ARG A 42 -12.54 1.51 -21.12
N THR A 43 -11.82 2.64 -21.16
CA THR A 43 -10.41 2.68 -20.77
C THR A 43 -10.26 2.55 -19.25
N PHE A 44 -11.09 3.23 -18.46
CA PHE A 44 -11.09 3.04 -17.01
C PHE A 44 -11.29 1.57 -16.62
N PHE A 45 -12.34 0.92 -17.14
CA PHE A 45 -12.68 -0.47 -16.82
C PHE A 45 -11.67 -1.50 -17.34
N ARG A 46 -10.77 -1.11 -18.26
CA ARG A 46 -9.63 -1.95 -18.66
C ARG A 46 -8.55 -2.02 -17.57
N HIS A 47 -8.47 -0.99 -16.72
CA HIS A 47 -7.45 -0.89 -15.67
C HIS A 47 -8.01 -1.21 -14.28
N TYR A 48 -9.28 -0.86 -14.01
CA TYR A 48 -9.90 -0.96 -12.69
C TYR A 48 -11.25 -1.68 -12.79
N ALA A 49 -11.51 -2.61 -11.87
CA ALA A 49 -12.78 -3.31 -11.83
C ALA A 49 -13.94 -2.37 -11.45
N ASP A 50 -13.68 -1.41 -10.57
CA ASP A 50 -14.64 -0.42 -10.11
C ASP A 50 -13.96 0.90 -9.69
N LYS A 51 -14.77 1.86 -9.20
CA LYS A 51 -14.33 3.18 -8.74
C LYS A 51 -13.37 3.13 -7.55
N LYS A 52 -13.49 2.15 -6.64
CA LYS A 52 -12.63 2.02 -5.46
C LYS A 52 -11.21 1.64 -5.87
N GLU A 53 -11.09 0.71 -6.82
CA GLU A 53 -9.80 0.13 -7.22
C GLU A 53 -8.81 1.15 -7.81
N VAL A 54 -9.28 2.32 -8.26
CA VAL A 54 -8.37 3.42 -8.67
C VAL A 54 -7.46 3.89 -7.53
N LEU A 55 -7.91 3.80 -6.27
CA LEU A 55 -7.12 4.17 -5.08
C LEU A 55 -6.18 3.06 -4.60
N PHE A 56 -6.32 1.84 -5.11
CA PHE A 56 -5.54 0.67 -4.68
C PHE A 56 -4.67 0.11 -5.79
N TRP A 57 -4.50 0.88 -6.87
CA TRP A 57 -3.59 0.52 -7.94
C TRP A 57 -2.18 0.23 -7.42
N GLY A 58 -1.53 -0.75 -8.04
CA GLY A 58 -0.19 -1.18 -7.64
C GLY A 58 -0.15 -2.10 -6.42
N GLN A 59 -1.28 -2.39 -5.75
CA GLN A 59 -1.32 -3.37 -4.66
C GLN A 59 -0.66 -4.70 -5.06
N ARG A 60 -1.05 -5.26 -6.22
CA ARG A 60 -0.49 -6.53 -6.68
C ARG A 60 1.01 -6.44 -6.98
N LEU A 61 1.47 -5.32 -7.54
CA LEU A 61 2.90 -5.08 -7.78
C LEU A 61 3.67 -4.98 -6.45
N LEU A 62 3.06 -4.37 -5.41
CA LEU A 62 3.63 -4.32 -4.07
C LEU A 62 3.68 -5.70 -3.42
N GLU A 63 2.63 -6.51 -3.53
CA GLU A 63 2.61 -7.90 -3.05
C GLU A 63 3.73 -8.73 -3.71
N GLU A 64 3.85 -8.63 -5.04
CA GLU A 64 4.90 -9.28 -5.82
C GLU A 64 6.30 -8.80 -5.40
N ALA A 65 6.49 -7.48 -5.22
CA ALA A 65 7.77 -6.91 -4.80
C ALA A 65 8.17 -7.30 -3.36
N LEU A 66 7.22 -7.29 -2.43
CA LEU A 66 7.45 -7.75 -1.05
C LEU A 66 7.82 -9.23 -1.03
N ALA A 67 7.08 -10.07 -1.76
CA ALA A 67 7.38 -11.49 -1.85
C ALA A 67 8.75 -11.76 -2.48
N ALA A 68 9.13 -11.01 -3.52
CA ALA A 68 10.44 -11.09 -4.15
C ALA A 68 11.57 -10.70 -3.17
N GLN A 69 11.43 -9.59 -2.44
CA GLN A 69 12.39 -9.19 -1.40
C GLN A 69 12.60 -10.28 -0.35
N VAL A 70 11.52 -10.94 0.08
CA VAL A 70 11.61 -12.05 1.05
C VAL A 70 12.33 -13.27 0.46
N ALA A 71 12.06 -13.59 -0.81
CA ALA A 71 12.71 -14.71 -1.50
C ALA A 71 14.21 -14.48 -1.74
N GLU A 72 14.61 -13.24 -2.01
CA GLU A 72 16.00 -12.86 -2.30
C GLU A 72 16.88 -12.66 -1.04
N ALA A 73 16.27 -12.52 0.14
CA ALA A 73 17.02 -12.31 1.38
C ALA A 73 17.96 -13.49 1.72
N ALA A 74 19.13 -13.21 2.28
CA ALA A 74 20.12 -14.25 2.61
C ALA A 74 19.52 -15.32 3.54
N PRO A 75 19.83 -16.62 3.36
CA PRO A 75 19.16 -17.73 4.07
C PRO A 75 19.14 -17.58 5.60
N ASP A 76 20.24 -17.07 6.19
CA ASP A 76 20.42 -16.95 7.63
C ASP A 76 19.83 -15.66 8.23
N THR A 77 19.21 -14.81 7.40
CA THR A 77 18.56 -13.58 7.88
C THR A 77 17.30 -13.93 8.67
N ALA A 78 17.15 -13.36 9.87
CA ALA A 78 15.99 -13.63 10.71
C ALA A 78 14.70 -13.18 10.01
N PRO A 79 13.60 -13.96 10.09
CA PRO A 79 12.36 -13.66 9.37
C PRO A 79 11.81 -12.24 9.60
N ILE A 80 11.94 -11.70 10.82
CA ILE A 80 11.45 -10.35 11.13
C ILE A 80 12.30 -9.26 10.45
N ASP A 81 13.61 -9.46 10.32
CA ASP A 81 14.52 -8.51 9.66
C ASP A 81 14.25 -8.49 8.14
N VAL A 82 13.92 -9.64 7.56
CA VAL A 82 13.49 -9.74 6.16
C VAL A 82 12.20 -8.97 5.92
N VAL A 83 11.22 -9.10 6.82
CA VAL A 83 9.95 -8.36 6.74
C VAL A 83 10.15 -6.86 6.94
N GLU A 84 10.99 -6.45 7.89
CA GLU A 84 11.35 -5.04 8.09
C GLU A 84 11.95 -4.44 6.81
N ALA A 85 12.95 -5.10 6.22
CA ALA A 85 13.60 -4.63 5.01
C ALA A 85 12.60 -4.45 3.86
N ALA A 86 11.66 -5.39 3.70
CA ALA A 86 10.62 -5.33 2.69
C ALA A 86 9.67 -4.12 2.91
N PHE A 87 9.23 -3.89 4.15
CA PHE A 87 8.38 -2.73 4.47
C PHE A 87 9.12 -1.40 4.39
N ARG A 88 10.42 -1.34 4.72
CA ARG A 88 11.25 -0.14 4.50
C ARG A 88 11.37 0.22 3.02
N THR A 89 11.54 -0.77 2.16
CA THR A 89 11.51 -0.54 0.70
C THR A 89 10.14 0.00 0.26
N MET A 90 9.05 -0.56 0.79
CA MET A 90 7.70 -0.05 0.52
C MET A 90 7.51 1.40 1.04
N ALA A 91 8.03 1.73 2.22
CA ALA A 91 8.01 3.07 2.79
C ALA A 91 8.67 4.10 1.86
N ARG A 92 9.88 3.80 1.33
CA ARG A 92 10.56 4.67 0.35
C ARG A 92 9.73 4.90 -0.91
N LEU A 93 9.14 3.83 -1.44
CA LEU A 93 8.30 3.92 -2.64
C LEU A 93 7.06 4.78 -2.42
N ILE A 94 6.45 4.71 -1.24
CA ILE A 94 5.30 5.53 -0.87
C ILE A 94 5.72 7.00 -0.71
N ALA A 95 6.75 7.27 0.09
CA ALA A 95 7.24 8.62 0.35
C ALA A 95 7.71 9.33 -0.95
N GLY A 96 8.25 8.57 -1.91
CA GLY A 96 8.64 9.07 -3.23
C GLY A 96 7.49 9.56 -4.12
N ARG A 97 6.22 9.36 -3.73
CA ARG A 97 5.04 9.82 -4.49
C ARG A 97 4.57 11.24 -4.11
N GLY A 98 5.33 11.97 -3.30
CA GLY A 98 4.98 13.32 -2.85
C GLY A 98 3.73 13.30 -1.96
N THR A 99 2.80 14.24 -2.16
CA THR A 99 1.58 14.37 -1.34
C THR A 99 0.48 13.35 -1.68
N ARG A 100 0.60 12.63 -2.81
CA ARG A 100 -0.46 11.73 -3.31
C ARG A 100 -0.91 10.68 -2.28
N PRO A 101 -0.03 10.01 -1.51
CA PRO A 101 -0.45 9.08 -0.47
C PRO A 101 -1.26 9.73 0.65
N ILE A 102 -0.92 10.97 1.05
CA ILE A 102 -1.63 11.73 2.06
C ILE A 102 -3.05 12.08 1.57
N GLU A 103 -3.15 12.61 0.35
CA GLU A 103 -4.43 12.93 -0.29
C GLU A 103 -5.33 11.69 -0.44
N ARG A 104 -4.73 10.58 -0.91
CA ARG A 104 -5.39 9.28 -0.97
C ARG A 104 -5.91 8.85 0.40
N GLN A 105 -5.10 8.96 1.45
CA GLN A 105 -5.49 8.49 2.77
C GLN A 105 -6.66 9.29 3.33
N ARG A 106 -6.67 10.62 3.18
CA ARG A 106 -7.80 11.48 3.59
C ARG A 106 -9.13 11.02 2.98
N ILE A 107 -9.11 10.61 1.70
CA ILE A 107 -10.31 10.09 1.01
C ILE A 107 -10.77 8.75 1.59
N ILE A 108 -9.82 7.87 1.91
CA ILE A 108 -10.09 6.57 2.50
C ILE A 108 -10.69 6.73 3.89
N ASP A 109 -10.07 7.53 4.75
CA ASP A 109 -10.49 7.73 6.14
C ASP A 109 -11.91 8.29 6.23
N ALA A 110 -12.28 9.17 5.29
CA ALA A 110 -13.61 9.75 5.17
C ALA A 110 -14.69 8.76 4.68
N THR A 111 -14.32 7.60 4.13
CA THR A 111 -15.25 6.68 3.45
C THR A 111 -15.19 5.26 4.03
N PRO A 112 -16.22 4.80 4.80
CA PRO A 112 -16.21 3.47 5.44
C PRO A 112 -15.87 2.31 4.50
N ALA A 113 -16.48 2.27 3.31
CA ALA A 113 -16.25 1.19 2.34
C ALA A 113 -14.83 1.16 1.76
N LEU A 114 -14.08 2.27 1.81
CA LEU A 114 -12.69 2.32 1.42
C LEU A 114 -11.75 1.85 2.54
N ARG A 115 -12.07 2.18 3.80
CA ARG A 115 -11.35 1.64 4.97
C ARG A 115 -11.44 0.12 5.02
N GLU A 116 -12.63 -0.44 4.79
CA GLU A 116 -12.81 -1.90 4.67
C GLU A 116 -11.93 -2.50 3.57
N ARG A 117 -11.85 -1.85 2.40
CA ARG A 117 -11.00 -2.30 1.29
C ARG A 117 -9.51 -2.20 1.61
N GLU A 118 -9.11 -1.20 2.39
CA GLU A 118 -7.73 -1.04 2.85
C GLU A 118 -7.33 -2.11 3.87
N LEU A 119 -8.22 -2.48 4.80
CA LEU A 119 -8.00 -3.60 5.71
C LEU A 119 -7.79 -4.91 4.92
N HIS A 120 -8.61 -5.17 3.90
CA HIS A 120 -8.41 -6.33 3.02
C HIS A 120 -7.08 -6.29 2.26
N LYS A 121 -6.62 -5.10 1.84
CA LYS A 121 -5.29 -4.92 1.24
C LYS A 121 -4.19 -5.31 2.23
N MET A 122 -4.25 -4.83 3.48
CA MET A 122 -3.25 -5.16 4.50
C MET A 122 -3.23 -6.65 4.83
N ASP A 123 -4.39 -7.30 4.93
CA ASP A 123 -4.48 -8.77 5.09
C ASP A 123 -3.82 -9.50 3.91
N SER A 124 -4.05 -9.04 2.69
CA SER A 124 -3.48 -9.65 1.47
C SER A 124 -1.96 -9.51 1.41
N LEU A 125 -1.40 -8.34 1.79
CA LEU A 125 0.05 -8.14 1.95
C LEU A 125 0.63 -9.07 3.01
N GLY A 126 -0.03 -9.21 4.16
CA GLY A 126 0.40 -10.13 5.22
C GLY A 126 0.41 -11.59 4.76
N ARG A 127 -0.58 -12.02 3.98
CA ARG A 127 -0.63 -13.37 3.40
C ARG A 127 0.49 -13.60 2.39
N ALA A 128 0.78 -12.63 1.52
CA ALA A 128 1.86 -12.72 0.54
C ALA A 128 3.22 -12.86 1.24
N LEU A 129 3.48 -12.05 2.27
CA LEU A 129 4.68 -12.15 3.10
C LEU A 129 4.78 -13.50 3.82
N ALA A 130 3.68 -13.98 4.42
CA ALA A 130 3.67 -15.27 5.10
C ALA A 130 3.95 -16.44 4.13
N ALA A 131 3.40 -16.38 2.92
CA ALA A 131 3.67 -17.38 1.89
C ALA A 131 5.15 -17.38 1.47
N ALA A 132 5.73 -16.18 1.24
CA ALA A 132 7.13 -16.04 0.88
C ALA A 132 8.07 -16.52 2.00
N LEU A 133 7.76 -16.19 3.26
CA LEU A 133 8.50 -16.67 4.44
C LEU A 133 8.43 -18.20 4.59
N GLY A 134 7.29 -18.81 4.26
CA GLY A 134 7.15 -20.26 4.25
C GLY A 134 8.14 -20.95 3.29
N GLY A 135 8.47 -20.31 2.17
CA GLY A 135 9.49 -20.77 1.23
C GLY A 135 10.92 -20.78 1.79
N ARG A 136 11.16 -20.09 2.91
CA ARG A 136 12.47 -20.00 3.60
C ARG A 136 12.65 -21.06 4.69
N GLY A 137 11.76 -22.05 4.79
CA GLY A 137 11.86 -23.17 5.75
C GLY A 137 11.26 -22.92 7.13
N GLY A 138 10.62 -21.76 7.35
CA GLY A 138 9.86 -21.50 8.58
C GLY A 138 8.55 -22.29 8.64
N THR A 139 8.02 -22.53 9.85
CA THR A 139 6.69 -23.16 9.97
C THR A 139 5.59 -22.21 9.46
N PRO A 140 4.48 -22.73 8.89
CA PRO A 140 3.37 -21.88 8.43
C PRO A 140 2.76 -21.01 9.52
N ARG A 141 2.84 -21.44 10.80
CA ARG A 141 2.37 -20.65 11.94
C ARG A 141 3.32 -19.49 12.23
N ALA A 142 4.62 -19.76 12.31
CA ALA A 142 5.62 -18.73 12.58
C ALA A 142 5.63 -17.66 11.47
N ALA A 143 5.58 -18.08 10.19
CA ALA A 143 5.52 -17.17 9.05
C ALA A 143 4.31 -16.22 9.12
N ARG A 144 3.12 -16.74 9.47
CA ARG A 144 1.91 -15.92 9.65
C ARG A 144 2.03 -14.92 10.79
N ILE A 145 2.60 -15.33 11.93
CA ILE A 145 2.80 -14.45 13.08
C ILE A 145 3.75 -13.31 12.72
N VAL A 146 4.90 -13.64 12.14
CA VAL A 146 5.92 -12.63 11.76
C VAL A 146 5.37 -11.67 10.71
N ALA A 147 4.71 -12.16 9.67
CA ALA A 147 4.10 -11.31 8.65
C ALA A 147 3.01 -10.41 9.23
N GLY A 148 2.12 -10.94 10.08
CA GLY A 148 1.08 -10.16 10.75
C GLY A 148 1.64 -9.08 11.67
N ALA A 149 2.69 -9.40 12.43
CA ALA A 149 3.39 -8.44 13.28
C ALA A 149 4.06 -7.33 12.46
N GLY A 150 4.68 -7.68 11.34
CA GLY A 150 5.28 -6.68 10.43
C GLY A 150 4.23 -5.77 9.77
N VAL A 151 3.07 -6.31 9.37
CA VAL A 151 1.94 -5.49 8.89
C VAL A 151 1.50 -4.52 9.98
N ALA A 152 1.34 -4.97 11.22
CA ALA A 152 0.93 -4.12 12.33
C ALA A 152 1.95 -3.00 12.62
N ALA A 153 3.26 -3.32 12.63
CA ALA A 153 4.33 -2.33 12.82
C ALA A 153 4.33 -1.28 11.69
N PHE A 154 4.21 -1.71 10.43
CA PHE A 154 4.14 -0.79 9.31
C PHE A 154 2.86 0.07 9.34
N SER A 155 1.71 -0.50 9.70
CA SER A 155 0.47 0.26 9.84
C SER A 155 0.60 1.37 10.88
N ALA A 156 1.21 1.10 12.04
CA ALA A 156 1.46 2.12 13.06
C ALA A 156 2.37 3.25 12.55
N ALA A 157 3.49 2.89 11.90
CA ALA A 157 4.40 3.86 11.29
C ALA A 157 3.72 4.71 10.21
N TYR A 158 2.87 4.09 9.38
CA TYR A 158 2.13 4.78 8.33
C TYR A 158 1.07 5.72 8.92
N GLU A 159 0.35 5.32 9.96
CA GLU A 159 -0.61 6.18 10.66
C GLU A 159 0.08 7.42 11.26
N GLU A 160 1.23 7.26 11.91
CA GLU A 160 2.04 8.38 12.42
C GLU A 160 2.46 9.33 11.29
N TRP A 161 2.95 8.77 10.18
CA TRP A 161 3.36 9.53 9.01
C TRP A 161 2.21 10.33 8.39
N ILE A 162 1.02 9.73 8.29
CA ILE A 162 -0.20 10.39 7.79
C ILE A 162 -0.62 11.52 8.73
N ALA A 163 -0.59 11.29 10.05
CA ALA A 163 -0.93 12.30 11.05
C ALA A 163 0.02 13.50 11.01
N ALA A 164 1.29 13.27 10.67
CA ALA A 164 2.30 14.30 10.43
C ALA A 164 2.23 14.93 9.02
N GLU A 165 1.18 14.67 8.24
CA GLU A 165 1.02 15.14 6.86
C GLU A 165 2.21 14.80 5.93
N GLY A 166 2.93 13.72 6.25
CA GLY A 166 4.09 13.26 5.51
C GLY A 166 5.36 14.10 5.69
N THR A 167 5.43 14.97 6.72
CA THR A 167 6.65 15.76 7.01
C THR A 167 7.79 14.91 7.56
N ASP A 168 7.47 13.80 8.20
CA ASP A 168 8.45 12.88 8.78
C ASP A 168 8.91 11.84 7.74
N ASP A 169 10.03 11.17 8.02
CA ASP A 169 10.55 10.10 7.18
C ASP A 169 9.82 8.77 7.50
N LEU A 170 8.98 8.31 6.56
CA LEU A 170 8.23 7.05 6.69
C LEU A 170 9.15 5.83 6.81
N GLU A 171 10.33 5.84 6.19
CA GLU A 171 11.29 4.73 6.34
C GLU A 171 11.83 4.68 7.76
N GLU A 172 12.18 5.82 8.34
CA GLU A 172 12.66 5.92 9.71
C GLU A 172 11.56 5.59 10.74
N LEU A 173 10.32 6.03 10.48
CA LEU A 173 9.15 5.62 11.25
C LEU A 173 8.94 4.11 11.21
N THR A 174 9.11 3.50 10.04
CA THR A 174 9.02 2.05 9.88
C THR A 174 10.12 1.36 10.69
N LEU A 175 11.37 1.83 10.60
CA LEU A 175 12.48 1.30 11.40
C LEU A 175 12.17 1.35 12.90
N ARG A 176 11.70 2.50 13.40
CA ARG A 176 11.32 2.70 14.80
C ARG A 176 10.21 1.74 15.24
N ALA A 177 9.14 1.61 14.45
CA ALA A 177 8.03 0.71 14.78
C ALA A 177 8.48 -0.77 14.87
N PHE A 178 9.43 -1.20 14.02
CA PHE A 178 10.00 -2.54 14.10
C PHE A 178 10.95 -2.70 15.29
N ALA A 179 11.65 -1.65 15.72
CA ALA A 179 12.42 -1.66 16.95
C ALA A 179 11.50 -1.81 18.17
N ASP A 180 10.43 -1.01 18.25
CA ASP A 180 9.42 -1.08 19.32
C ASP A 180 8.75 -2.45 19.40
N LEU A 181 8.45 -3.07 18.26
CA LEU A 181 7.93 -4.45 18.20
C LEU A 181 8.91 -5.45 18.84
N ARG A 182 10.22 -5.32 18.58
CA ARG A 182 11.23 -6.19 19.19
C ARG A 182 11.34 -5.93 20.70
N ASP A 183 11.39 -4.68 21.12
CA ASP A 183 11.54 -4.32 22.54
C ASP A 183 10.30 -4.68 23.37
N GLY A 184 9.09 -4.45 22.86
CA GLY A 184 7.84 -4.82 23.50
C GLY A 184 7.66 -6.34 23.69
N THR A 185 8.32 -7.15 22.85
CA THR A 185 8.36 -8.62 23.02
C THR A 185 9.53 -9.11 23.88
N ALA A 186 10.56 -8.29 24.06
CA ALA A 186 11.72 -8.59 24.90
C ALA A 186 11.45 -8.35 26.39
N GLY A 187 10.34 -7.68 26.75
CA GLY A 187 9.98 -7.42 28.15
C GLY A 187 11.00 -6.55 28.86
N ARG A 188 11.09 -5.28 28.46
CA ARG A 188 11.73 -4.22 29.24
C ARG A 188 10.77 -3.07 29.41
#